data_AF-A0A537ZCV5-F1
#
_entry.id   AF-A0A537ZCV5-F1
#
_cell.length_a   1.000
_cell.length_b   1.000
_cell.length_c   1.000
_cell.angle_alpha   90.00
_cell.angle_beta   90.00
_cell.angle_gamma   90.00
#
_symmetry.space_group_name_H-M   'P 1'
#
loop_
_entity.id
_entity.type
_entity.pdbx_description
1 polymer ?
#
loop_
_entity_poly.entity_id
_entity_poly.type
_entity_poly.pdbx_seq_one_letter_code
_entity_poly.pdbx_strand_id
1 'polypeptide(L)'
;MNGGIRRARVVLGFAAMAILGGTFLGAAQARVQSRADDQGARAILRDASGNQLGIIKFSQESGEVLVRASVQGLSPGFHGFHVHANNDPANGTGCIANSSQLSNTWFVSADGHYKLGSEVHGAHQGDMPLLLLNGTGTPDTWATSRFETDRFAVADIIGRAVIVHALADNFNNIPLGTGSDQYVANSQAAIDKTNATGNAGDRLLCGVVEATG
;
A
#
# COMPACT_ATOMS: atom_id res chain seq x y z
N MET A 1 -75.93 -6.48 -28.65
CA MET A 1 -76.44 -5.24 -28.04
C MET A 1 -75.50 -4.13 -28.48
N ASN A 2 -75.80 -3.48 -29.63
CA ASN A 2 -76.30 -2.09 -29.73
C ASN A 2 -75.41 -1.08 -28.96
N GLY A 3 -74.82 -0.04 -29.56
CA GLY A 3 -74.92 0.48 -30.93
C GLY A 3 -74.24 1.86 -31.09
N GLY A 4 -74.49 2.51 -32.25
CA GLY A 4 -74.18 3.92 -32.59
C GLY A 4 -72.79 4.16 -33.23
N ILE A 5 -72.56 4.40 -34.54
CA ILE A 5 -73.04 5.43 -35.50
C ILE A 5 -72.63 6.85 -35.03
N ARG A 6 -71.87 7.76 -35.72
CA ARG A 6 -71.63 8.07 -37.15
C ARG A 6 -70.39 9.00 -37.34
N ARG A 7 -69.63 8.74 -38.42
CA ARG A 7 -69.04 9.64 -39.46
C ARG A 7 -68.26 10.93 -39.10
N ALA A 8 -67.05 11.03 -39.67
CA ALA A 8 -66.64 12.15 -40.53
C ALA A 8 -65.52 11.70 -41.50
N ARG A 9 -65.60 12.15 -42.76
CA ARG A 9 -64.63 11.94 -43.85
C ARG A 9 -63.68 13.15 -43.94
N VAL A 10 -62.66 12.99 -44.80
CA VAL A 10 -61.82 14.03 -45.46
C VAL A 10 -60.69 14.52 -44.54
N VAL A 11 -59.41 14.66 -44.92
CA VAL A 11 -58.77 15.05 -46.19
C VAL A 11 -57.36 14.44 -46.26
N LEU A 12 -56.97 13.93 -47.45
CA LEU A 12 -55.56 13.71 -47.80
C LEU A 12 -54.85 15.06 -47.89
N GLY A 13 -53.89 15.31 -46.99
CA GLY A 13 -52.91 16.39 -47.14
C GLY A 13 -51.52 15.81 -47.23
N PHE A 14 -51.00 15.67 -48.45
CA PHE A 14 -49.57 15.53 -48.67
C PHE A 14 -48.92 16.87 -48.35
N ALA A 15 -48.15 16.93 -47.26
CA ALA A 15 -47.22 18.02 -47.00
C ALA A 15 -45.80 17.45 -47.00
N ALA A 16 -45.03 17.88 -47.99
CA ALA A 16 -43.62 17.59 -48.18
C ALA A 16 -42.75 18.44 -47.24
N MET A 17 -41.46 18.06 -47.16
CA MET A 17 -40.31 18.77 -46.59
C MET A 17 -40.24 18.84 -45.06
N ALA A 18 -39.10 18.66 -44.39
CA ALA A 18 -37.71 18.73 -44.82
C ALA A 18 -36.86 17.71 -44.03
N ILE A 19 -35.92 17.05 -44.71
CA ILE A 19 -34.83 16.33 -44.05
C ILE A 19 -33.86 17.41 -43.54
N LEU A 20 -34.02 17.86 -42.30
CA LEU A 20 -32.94 18.55 -41.61
C LEU A 20 -31.88 17.50 -41.27
N GLY A 21 -30.76 17.56 -42.00
CA GLY A 21 -29.53 16.88 -41.63
C GLY A 21 -29.11 17.34 -40.24
N GLY A 22 -29.41 16.53 -39.24
CA GLY A 22 -28.82 16.65 -37.93
C GLY A 22 -27.35 16.28 -38.05
N THR A 23 -26.48 17.29 -38.09
CA THR A 23 -25.08 17.13 -37.75
C THR A 23 -25.03 16.57 -36.33
N PHE A 24 -24.86 15.26 -36.20
CA PHE A 24 -24.42 14.67 -34.94
C PHE A 24 -23.03 15.22 -34.66
N LEU A 25 -22.96 16.33 -33.92
CA LEU A 25 -21.76 16.70 -33.19
C LEU A 25 -21.51 15.56 -32.21
N GLY A 26 -20.64 14.63 -32.61
CA GLY A 26 -20.02 13.70 -31.70
C GLY A 26 -19.26 14.51 -30.68
N ALA A 27 -19.87 14.76 -29.52
CA ALA A 27 -19.16 15.23 -28.36
C ALA A 27 -18.14 14.15 -28.03
N ALA A 28 -16.88 14.38 -28.40
CA ALA A 28 -15.76 13.63 -27.87
C ALA A 28 -15.82 13.82 -26.35
N GLN A 29 -16.34 12.82 -25.64
CA GLN A 29 -16.20 12.74 -24.20
C GLN A 29 -14.72 12.54 -23.94
N ALA A 30 -14.01 13.63 -23.70
CA ALA A 30 -12.70 13.58 -23.09
C ALA A 30 -12.88 12.80 -21.78
N ARG A 31 -12.39 11.55 -21.75
CA ARG A 31 -12.24 10.84 -20.50
C ARG A 31 -11.32 11.70 -19.64
N VAL A 32 -11.87 12.29 -18.59
CA VAL A 32 -11.06 12.77 -17.48
C VAL A 32 -10.48 11.51 -16.87
N GLN A 33 -9.32 11.07 -17.36
CA GLN A 33 -8.46 10.13 -16.65
C GLN A 33 -8.23 10.79 -15.28
N SER A 34 -8.72 10.17 -14.21
CA SER A 34 -8.74 10.81 -12.90
C SER A 34 -7.31 11.15 -12.48
N ARG A 35 -7.09 12.29 -11.83
CA ARG A 35 -5.81 12.68 -11.22
C ARG A 35 -5.28 11.68 -10.18
N ALA A 36 -6.02 10.61 -9.89
CA ALA A 36 -5.58 9.55 -9.00
C ALA A 36 -4.48 8.71 -9.66
N ASP A 37 -4.50 8.51 -10.98
CA ASP A 37 -3.60 7.62 -11.73
C ASP A 37 -2.17 8.20 -11.96
N ASP A 38 -1.89 9.40 -11.42
CA ASP A 38 -0.58 10.09 -11.53
C ASP A 38 -0.05 10.49 -10.15
N GLN A 39 -0.61 9.93 -9.06
CA GLN A 39 -0.11 10.20 -7.72
C GLN A 39 1.13 9.37 -7.41
N GLY A 40 2.25 10.04 -7.21
CA GLY A 40 3.48 9.44 -6.72
C GLY A 40 3.75 9.77 -5.25
N ALA A 41 4.49 8.89 -4.58
CA ALA A 41 5.07 9.15 -3.28
C ALA A 41 6.44 8.49 -3.12
N ARG A 42 7.20 8.91 -2.13
CA ARG A 42 8.47 8.26 -1.76
C ARG A 42 8.70 8.28 -0.26
N ALA A 43 9.45 7.31 0.23
CA ALA A 43 10.07 7.31 1.55
C ALA A 43 11.59 7.24 1.39
N ILE A 44 12.31 8.22 1.95
CA ILE A 44 13.77 8.18 2.07
C ILE A 44 14.12 7.46 3.37
N LEU A 45 14.76 6.29 3.27
CA LEU A 45 15.05 5.44 4.41
C LEU A 45 16.38 5.84 5.06
N ARG A 46 16.35 6.09 6.37
CA ARG A 46 17.50 6.46 7.18
C ARG A 46 17.70 5.50 8.35
N ASP A 47 18.96 5.27 8.72
CA ASP A 47 19.31 4.57 9.96
C ASP A 47 19.20 5.48 11.19
N ALA A 48 19.42 4.92 12.39
CA ALA A 48 19.34 5.65 13.66
C ALA A 48 20.41 6.76 13.82
N SER A 49 21.40 6.80 12.93
CA SER A 49 22.41 7.85 12.85
C SER A 49 22.06 8.92 11.81
N GLY A 50 20.94 8.76 11.09
CA GLY A 50 20.47 9.68 10.05
C GLY A 50 21.05 9.42 8.66
N ASN A 51 21.89 8.39 8.48
CA ASN A 51 22.47 8.06 7.19
C ASN A 51 21.38 7.54 6.26
N GLN A 52 21.32 8.07 5.05
CA GLN A 52 20.39 7.59 4.03
C GLN A 52 20.92 6.28 3.43
N LEU A 53 20.14 5.21 3.56
CA LEU A 53 20.51 3.87 3.11
C LEU A 53 19.47 3.25 2.16
N GLY A 54 18.42 3.98 1.80
CA GLY A 54 17.48 3.49 0.81
C GLY A 54 16.43 4.49 0.38
N ILE A 55 15.66 4.07 -0.61
CA ILE A 55 14.48 4.78 -1.09
C ILE A 55 13.42 3.76 -1.46
N ILE A 56 12.17 4.06 -1.10
CA ILE A 56 11.00 3.38 -1.64
C ILE A 56 10.17 4.38 -2.40
N LYS A 57 9.76 4.04 -3.62
CA LYS A 57 8.85 4.83 -4.45
C LYS A 57 7.53 4.09 -4.61
N PHE A 58 6.46 4.87 -4.58
CA PHE A 58 5.09 4.43 -4.78
C PHE A 58 4.50 5.20 -5.96
N SER A 59 3.83 4.52 -6.86
CA SER A 59 3.15 5.11 -8.01
C SER A 59 1.77 4.49 -8.13
N GLN A 60 0.73 5.32 -8.14
CA GLN A 60 -0.62 4.83 -8.41
C GLN A 60 -0.72 4.47 -9.89
N GLU A 61 -1.03 3.21 -10.20
CA GLU A 61 -1.14 2.69 -11.56
C GLU A 61 -2.40 1.83 -11.69
N SER A 62 -3.39 2.28 -12.47
CA SER A 62 -4.61 1.54 -12.83
C SER A 62 -5.40 0.97 -11.64
N GLY A 63 -5.43 1.68 -10.51
CA GLY A 63 -6.13 1.25 -9.30
C GLY A 63 -5.29 0.43 -8.32
N GLU A 64 -4.05 0.11 -8.67
CA GLU A 64 -3.05 -0.53 -7.81
C GLU A 64 -1.92 0.45 -7.52
N VAL A 65 -1.03 0.10 -6.59
CA VAL A 65 0.18 0.86 -6.30
C VAL A 65 1.40 0.03 -6.69
N LEU A 66 2.17 0.55 -7.64
CA LEU A 66 3.49 0.03 -7.94
C LEU A 66 4.48 0.49 -6.87
N VAL A 67 5.08 -0.46 -6.17
CA VAL A 67 6.11 -0.24 -5.16
C VAL A 67 7.49 -0.61 -5.74
N ARG A 68 8.47 0.27 -5.57
CA ARG A 68 9.87 0.03 -5.94
C ARG A 68 10.78 0.38 -4.77
N ALA A 69 11.39 -0.62 -4.17
CA ALA A 69 12.33 -0.47 -3.05
C ALA A 69 13.77 -0.72 -3.51
N SER A 70 14.69 0.10 -3.01
CA SER A 70 16.15 -0.07 -3.18
C SER A 70 16.82 0.32 -1.88
N VAL A 71 17.45 -0.65 -1.21
CA VAL A 71 17.99 -0.51 0.15
C VAL A 71 19.37 -1.16 0.24
N GLN A 72 20.31 -0.51 0.91
CA GLN A 72 21.67 -1.02 1.16
C GLN A 72 22.00 -1.03 2.66
N GLY A 73 23.17 -1.57 3.03
CA GLY A 73 23.62 -1.59 4.41
C GLY A 73 22.86 -2.55 5.33
N LEU A 74 22.11 -3.49 4.74
CA LEU A 74 21.45 -4.59 5.45
C LEU A 74 22.44 -5.75 5.67
N SER A 75 22.13 -6.63 6.61
CA SER A 75 22.81 -7.93 6.68
C SER A 75 22.39 -8.83 5.52
N PRO A 76 23.21 -9.82 5.12
CA PRO A 76 22.79 -10.83 4.15
C PRO A 76 21.53 -11.57 4.61
N GLY A 77 20.56 -11.77 3.70
CA GLY A 77 19.34 -12.52 3.97
C GLY A 77 18.05 -11.75 3.72
N PHE A 78 16.95 -12.27 4.27
CA PHE A 78 15.62 -11.70 4.14
C PHE A 78 15.31 -10.69 5.24
N HIS A 79 14.65 -9.60 4.86
CA HIS A 79 14.24 -8.53 5.75
C HIS A 79 12.75 -8.20 5.52
N GLY A 80 11.96 -8.22 6.59
CA GLY A 80 10.60 -7.69 6.59
C GLY A 80 10.63 -6.17 6.42
N PHE A 81 9.68 -5.62 5.67
CA PHE A 81 9.48 -4.18 5.62
C PHE A 81 8.00 -3.87 5.43
N HIS A 82 7.54 -2.80 6.09
CA HIS A 82 6.11 -2.52 6.22
C HIS A 82 5.84 -1.02 6.16
N VAL A 83 4.65 -0.65 5.70
CA VAL A 83 4.10 0.68 6.00
C VAL A 83 3.56 0.62 7.42
N HIS A 84 4.02 1.52 8.27
CA HIS A 84 3.61 1.73 9.63
C HIS A 84 2.65 2.91 9.73
N ALA A 85 1.72 2.87 10.69
CA ALA A 85 0.58 3.78 10.75
C ALA A 85 0.98 5.26 10.94
N ASN A 86 1.98 5.54 11.79
CA ASN A 86 2.46 6.88 12.13
C ASN A 86 1.30 7.89 12.35
N ASN A 87 0.34 7.53 13.18
CA ASN A 87 -0.91 8.25 13.36
C ASN A 87 -1.23 8.59 14.82
N ASP A 88 -0.40 8.17 15.78
CA ASP A 88 -0.48 8.66 17.16
C ASP A 88 0.28 9.99 17.30
N PRO A 89 -0.40 11.14 17.50
CA PRO A 89 0.27 12.42 17.65
C PRO A 89 1.19 12.48 18.87
N ALA A 90 0.98 11.63 19.88
CA ALA A 90 1.86 11.54 21.04
C ALA A 90 3.25 10.99 20.68
N ASN A 91 3.35 10.29 19.56
CA ASN A 91 4.58 9.68 19.06
C ASN A 91 5.37 10.59 18.09
N GLY A 92 4.86 11.81 17.83
CA GLY A 92 5.56 12.85 17.09
C GLY A 92 5.46 12.67 15.57
N THR A 93 6.55 12.96 14.85
CA THR A 93 6.57 12.95 13.37
C THR A 93 6.78 11.56 12.77
N GLY A 94 7.03 10.54 13.60
CA GLY A 94 7.54 9.24 13.16
C GLY A 94 9.04 9.24 12.90
N CYS A 95 9.59 8.04 12.71
CA CYS A 95 11.01 7.82 12.40
C CYS A 95 12.02 8.46 13.37
N ILE A 96 11.64 8.66 14.64
CA ILE A 96 12.55 9.15 15.68
C ILE A 96 13.42 7.98 16.17
N ALA A 97 14.74 8.15 16.12
CA ALA A 97 15.71 7.22 16.69
C ALA A 97 16.96 7.96 17.19
N ASN A 98 17.73 7.26 18.04
CA ASN A 98 19.02 7.72 18.54
C ASN A 98 19.96 6.53 18.55
N SER A 99 21.03 6.57 17.74
CA SER A 99 22.00 5.48 17.62
C SER A 99 22.78 5.16 18.90
N SER A 100 22.73 6.03 19.92
CA SER A 100 23.28 5.74 21.25
C SER A 100 22.35 4.88 22.13
N GLN A 101 21.10 4.65 21.70
CA GLN A 101 20.14 3.80 22.39
C GLN A 101 20.13 2.39 21.81
N LEU A 102 19.56 1.44 22.54
CA LEU A 102 19.37 0.07 22.06
C LEU A 102 18.48 0.04 20.82
N SER A 103 18.83 -0.82 19.85
CA SER A 103 18.16 -0.93 18.55
C SER A 103 16.67 -1.27 18.65
N ASN A 104 16.26 -1.98 19.69
CA ASN A 104 14.86 -2.30 19.96
C ASN A 104 13.99 -1.08 20.34
N THR A 105 14.60 0.08 20.57
CA THR A 105 13.90 1.36 20.84
C THR A 105 13.89 2.30 19.63
N TRP A 106 14.62 1.99 18.56
CA TRP A 106 14.68 2.83 17.38
C TRP A 106 13.34 2.85 16.65
N PHE A 107 12.94 4.03 16.18
CA PHE A 107 11.77 4.24 15.30
C PHE A 107 10.44 3.74 15.87
N VAL A 108 10.33 3.54 17.19
CA VAL A 108 9.07 3.14 17.85
C VAL A 108 7.95 4.17 17.65
N SER A 109 8.33 5.43 17.42
CA SER A 109 7.44 6.54 17.07
C SER A 109 6.63 6.35 15.79
N ALA A 110 7.01 5.40 14.92
CA ALA A 110 6.25 5.09 13.71
C ALA A 110 4.96 4.26 13.99
N ASP A 111 4.67 3.90 15.24
CA ASP A 111 3.55 3.03 15.62
C ASP A 111 3.69 1.58 15.11
N GLY A 112 2.59 0.83 15.11
CA GLY A 112 2.48 -0.51 14.51
C GLY A 112 2.28 -0.46 13.00
N HIS A 113 2.05 -1.63 12.39
CA HIS A 113 1.78 -1.71 10.95
C HIS A 113 0.50 -0.95 10.61
N TYR A 114 0.48 -0.35 9.42
CA TYR A 114 -0.71 0.32 8.90
C TYR A 114 -1.80 -0.73 8.64
N LYS A 115 -2.92 -0.58 9.34
CA LYS A 115 -4.13 -1.37 9.12
C LYS A 115 -5.41 -0.56 9.28
N LEU A 116 -6.50 -1.02 8.68
CA LEU A 116 -7.81 -0.37 8.73
C LEU A 116 -8.77 -0.99 9.74
N GLY A 117 -8.52 -2.23 10.18
CA GLY A 117 -9.38 -2.92 11.12
C GLY A 117 -8.60 -3.79 12.11
N SER A 118 -9.21 -4.94 12.43
CA SER A 118 -8.68 -5.92 13.37
C SER A 118 -7.97 -7.08 12.68
N GLU A 119 -7.49 -6.87 11.44
CA GLU A 119 -6.71 -7.86 10.73
C GLU A 119 -5.45 -8.21 11.54
N VAL A 120 -5.01 -9.45 11.37
CA VAL A 120 -3.73 -9.94 11.88
C VAL A 120 -2.67 -9.78 10.80
N HIS A 121 -1.42 -9.80 11.25
CA HIS A 121 -0.24 -9.70 10.41
C HIS A 121 -0.23 -10.75 9.29
N GLY A 122 0.28 -10.36 8.13
CA GLY A 122 0.08 -11.03 6.84
C GLY A 122 -1.10 -10.46 6.04
N ALA A 123 -2.05 -9.79 6.72
CA ALA A 123 -3.23 -9.17 6.11
C ALA A 123 -3.37 -7.67 6.45
N HIS A 124 -2.43 -7.05 7.15
CA HIS A 124 -2.46 -5.60 7.30
C HIS A 124 -2.24 -4.92 5.95
N GLN A 125 -2.83 -3.74 5.76
CA GLN A 125 -2.65 -2.98 4.52
C GLN A 125 -1.17 -2.65 4.27
N GLY A 126 -0.40 -2.35 5.32
CA GLY A 126 1.01 -2.05 5.25
C GLY A 126 1.97 -3.24 5.10
N ASP A 127 1.48 -4.48 5.14
CA ASP A 127 2.33 -5.66 5.02
C ASP A 127 2.78 -5.86 3.55
N MET A 128 4.09 -5.94 3.32
CA MET A 128 4.70 -6.03 1.99
C MET A 128 5.53 -7.33 1.83
N PRO A 129 5.84 -7.77 0.59
CA PRO A 129 6.78 -8.87 0.37
C PRO A 129 8.15 -8.61 1.02
N LEU A 130 8.98 -9.64 1.19
CA LEU A 130 10.30 -9.48 1.80
C LEU A 130 11.29 -8.74 0.89
N LEU A 131 12.25 -8.02 1.49
CA LEU A 131 13.51 -7.65 0.83
C LEU A 131 14.50 -8.80 0.95
N LEU A 132 15.30 -9.01 -0.09
CA LEU A 132 16.42 -9.97 -0.07
C LEU A 132 17.72 -9.25 -0.41
N LEU A 133 18.68 -9.30 0.51
CA LEU A 133 20.06 -8.92 0.23
C LEU A 133 20.87 -10.17 -0.15
N ASN A 134 21.11 -10.34 -1.44
CA ASN A 134 22.00 -11.36 -1.99
C ASN A 134 23.44 -10.85 -1.97
N GLY A 135 24.23 -11.19 -0.94
CA GLY A 135 25.65 -10.80 -0.91
C GLY A 135 26.29 -10.90 0.46
N THR A 136 27.55 -10.46 0.59
CA THR A 136 28.31 -10.42 1.85
C THR A 136 28.02 -9.17 2.70
N GLY A 137 27.05 -8.33 2.31
CA GLY A 137 26.75 -7.07 3.00
C GLY A 137 27.78 -5.97 2.75
N THR A 138 28.50 -6.01 1.63
CA THR A 138 29.45 -4.97 1.26
C THR A 138 28.73 -3.65 0.92
N PRO A 139 29.41 -2.49 1.06
CA PRO A 139 28.80 -1.17 0.87
C PRO A 139 28.06 -0.95 -0.46
N ASP A 140 28.36 -1.75 -1.49
CA ASP A 140 27.76 -1.64 -2.83
C ASP A 140 26.66 -2.68 -3.11
N THR A 141 26.22 -3.44 -2.10
CA THR A 141 25.14 -4.42 -2.25
C THR A 141 23.78 -3.82 -1.94
N TRP A 142 22.84 -4.02 -2.86
CA TRP A 142 21.48 -3.49 -2.78
C TRP A 142 20.45 -4.62 -2.73
N ALA A 143 19.58 -4.58 -1.73
CA ALA A 143 18.32 -5.30 -1.74
C ALA A 143 17.31 -4.48 -2.55
N THR A 144 16.71 -5.12 -3.55
CA THR A 144 15.70 -4.47 -4.40
C THR A 144 14.41 -5.29 -4.41
N SER A 145 13.28 -4.60 -4.50
CA SER A 145 11.97 -5.24 -4.67
C SER A 145 11.09 -4.37 -5.57
N ARG A 146 10.31 -5.02 -6.43
CA ARG A 146 9.31 -4.40 -7.30
C ARG A 146 8.06 -5.28 -7.30
N PHE A 147 6.93 -4.72 -6.89
CA PHE A 147 5.64 -5.42 -6.86
C PHE A 147 4.49 -4.41 -6.94
N GLU A 148 3.31 -4.88 -7.30
CA GLU A 148 2.06 -4.13 -7.28
C GLU A 148 1.22 -4.59 -6.08
N THR A 149 0.43 -3.68 -5.51
CA THR A 149 -0.48 -3.97 -4.40
C THR A 149 -1.77 -3.17 -4.54
N ASP A 150 -2.89 -3.79 -4.22
CA ASP A 150 -4.23 -3.19 -4.14
C ASP A 150 -4.66 -2.90 -2.69
N ARG A 151 -3.77 -3.16 -1.72
CA ARG A 151 -4.06 -3.04 -0.28
C ARG A 151 -4.23 -1.60 0.21
N PHE A 152 -3.72 -0.62 -0.52
CA PHE A 152 -3.84 0.80 -0.21
C PHE A 152 -3.70 1.63 -1.49
N ALA A 153 -4.22 2.86 -1.49
CA ALA A 153 -3.88 3.87 -2.47
C ALA A 153 -2.67 4.70 -2.02
N VAL A 154 -1.99 5.38 -2.94
CA VAL A 154 -0.87 6.28 -2.60
C VAL A 154 -1.30 7.37 -1.61
N ALA A 155 -2.51 7.91 -1.79
CA ALA A 155 -3.08 8.91 -0.89
C ALA A 155 -3.22 8.41 0.57
N ASP A 156 -3.48 7.12 0.76
CA ASP A 156 -3.67 6.52 2.08
C ASP A 156 -2.36 6.46 2.87
N ILE A 157 -1.22 6.44 2.20
CA ILE A 157 0.09 6.24 2.86
C ILE A 157 0.90 7.53 3.01
N ILE A 158 0.45 8.67 2.48
CA ILE A 158 1.12 9.96 2.72
C ILE A 158 1.13 10.27 4.22
N GLY A 159 2.29 10.66 4.75
CA GLY A 159 2.52 10.93 6.18
C GLY A 159 2.72 9.67 7.03
N ARG A 160 2.47 8.48 6.49
CA ARG A 160 2.83 7.21 7.14
C ARG A 160 4.33 6.98 7.07
N ALA A 161 4.85 5.98 7.79
CA ALA A 161 6.26 5.65 7.76
C ALA A 161 6.49 4.30 7.09
N VAL A 162 7.62 4.12 6.41
CA VAL A 162 8.10 2.80 6.02
C VAL A 162 9.22 2.39 6.95
N ILE A 163 9.15 1.17 7.49
CA ILE A 163 10.20 0.55 8.30
C ILE A 163 10.79 -0.63 7.56
N VAL A 164 12.12 -0.76 7.56
CA VAL A 164 12.83 -2.01 7.22
C VAL A 164 13.34 -2.65 8.51
N HIS A 165 13.05 -3.93 8.71
CA HIS A 165 13.38 -4.68 9.91
C HIS A 165 14.67 -5.47 9.81
N ALA A 166 15.17 -5.97 10.95
CA ALA A 166 16.42 -6.71 11.05
C ALA A 166 16.35 -8.16 10.54
N LEU A 167 15.17 -8.78 10.58
CA LEU A 167 14.98 -10.20 10.25
C LEU A 167 13.85 -10.38 9.22
N ALA A 168 13.74 -11.61 8.72
CA ALA A 168 12.63 -12.02 7.88
C ALA A 168 11.30 -11.91 8.62
N ASP A 169 10.28 -11.45 7.90
CA ASP A 169 8.90 -11.49 8.35
C ASP A 169 8.33 -12.92 8.18
N ASN A 170 7.68 -13.43 9.23
CA ASN A 170 7.00 -14.72 9.21
C ASN A 170 5.54 -14.64 8.70
N PHE A 171 4.98 -13.45 8.45
CA PHE A 171 3.62 -13.21 7.97
C PHE A 171 2.51 -13.83 8.83
N ASN A 172 2.77 -14.01 10.13
CA ASN A 172 1.92 -14.78 11.04
C ASN A 172 1.68 -16.24 10.58
N ASN A 173 2.58 -16.77 9.76
CA ASN A 173 2.47 -18.10 9.19
C ASN A 173 3.21 -19.12 10.08
N ILE A 174 2.58 -19.45 11.21
CA ILE A 174 3.05 -20.50 12.12
C ILE A 174 1.93 -21.54 12.23
N PRO A 175 2.12 -22.77 11.71
CA PRO A 175 1.14 -23.84 11.84
C PRO A 175 0.97 -24.26 13.32
N LEU A 176 0.07 -23.61 14.06
CA LEU A 176 -0.13 -23.89 15.47
C LEU A 176 -0.96 -25.17 15.68
N GLY A 177 -0.56 -25.98 16.66
CA GLY A 177 -1.28 -27.18 17.10
C GLY A 177 -0.35 -28.26 17.65
N THR A 178 -0.88 -29.46 17.84
CA THR A 178 -0.16 -30.60 18.46
C THR A 178 0.21 -31.71 17.47
N GLY A 179 -0.05 -31.50 16.18
CA GLY A 179 0.37 -32.40 15.10
C GLY A 179 1.89 -32.48 14.94
N SER A 180 2.37 -33.49 14.20
CA SER A 180 3.81 -33.74 14.00
C SER A 180 4.53 -32.66 13.17
N ASP A 181 3.78 -31.85 12.43
CA ASP A 181 4.23 -30.74 11.59
C ASP A 181 3.77 -29.38 12.13
N GLN A 182 3.32 -29.33 13.39
CA GLN A 182 2.77 -28.15 14.04
C GLN A 182 3.61 -27.69 15.24
N TYR A 183 3.41 -26.43 15.61
CA TYR A 183 4.09 -25.76 16.71
C TYR A 183 3.13 -25.46 17.86
N VAL A 184 3.58 -25.64 19.10
CA VAL A 184 2.86 -25.19 20.30
C VAL A 184 3.47 -23.86 20.76
N ALA A 185 2.64 -22.81 20.82
CA ALA A 185 3.08 -21.52 21.32
C ALA A 185 3.50 -21.62 22.79
N ASN A 186 4.62 -20.98 23.15
CA ASN A 186 5.09 -20.95 24.53
C ASN A 186 4.31 -19.98 25.43
N SER A 187 3.55 -19.06 24.85
CA SER A 187 2.75 -18.05 25.57
C SER A 187 1.75 -17.36 24.64
N GLN A 188 0.70 -16.76 25.21
CA GLN A 188 -0.20 -15.88 24.47
C GLN A 188 0.54 -14.65 23.92
N ALA A 189 1.51 -14.11 24.66
CA ALA A 189 2.31 -12.97 24.21
C ALA A 189 3.10 -13.27 22.93
N ALA A 190 3.57 -14.51 22.73
CA ALA A 190 4.22 -14.91 21.49
C ALA A 190 3.23 -14.94 20.31
N ILE A 191 2.01 -15.43 20.54
CA ILE A 191 0.90 -15.40 19.56
C ILE A 191 0.56 -13.95 19.20
N ASP A 192 0.36 -13.09 20.20
CA ASP A 192 0.00 -11.68 19.99
C ASP A 192 1.11 -10.94 19.25
N LYS A 193 2.38 -11.27 19.52
CA LYS A 193 3.52 -10.68 18.82
C LYS A 193 3.55 -11.07 17.33
N THR A 194 3.36 -12.34 17.01
CA THR A 194 3.32 -12.79 15.60
C THR A 194 2.11 -12.21 14.87
N ASN A 195 0.93 -12.19 15.53
CA ASN A 195 -0.30 -11.59 15.02
C ASN A 195 -0.15 -10.08 14.76
N ALA A 196 0.74 -9.38 15.45
CA ALA A 196 0.89 -7.94 15.31
C ALA A 196 2.05 -7.51 14.40
N THR A 197 3.13 -8.31 14.31
CA THR A 197 4.39 -7.81 13.73
C THR A 197 5.16 -8.82 12.89
N GLY A 198 4.72 -10.08 12.83
CA GLY A 198 5.43 -11.13 12.09
C GLY A 198 6.85 -11.44 12.56
N ASN A 199 7.18 -11.07 13.81
CA ASN A 199 8.47 -11.31 14.46
C ASN A 199 9.72 -10.86 13.66
N ALA A 200 9.62 -9.85 12.79
CA ALA A 200 10.73 -9.37 11.95
C ALA A 200 11.87 -8.68 12.73
N GLY A 201 11.79 -8.57 14.06
CA GLY A 201 12.85 -8.01 14.91
C GLY A 201 12.90 -6.47 14.90
N ASP A 202 14.07 -5.95 15.23
CA ASP A 202 14.32 -4.51 15.41
C ASP A 202 14.10 -3.71 14.12
N ARG A 203 13.83 -2.41 14.28
CA ARG A 203 13.57 -1.48 13.18
C ARG A 203 14.91 -0.85 12.76
N LEU A 204 15.44 -1.23 11.60
CA LEU A 204 16.77 -0.80 11.15
C LEU A 204 16.74 0.53 10.41
N LEU A 205 15.76 0.73 9.54
CA LEU A 205 15.64 1.93 8.73
C LEU A 205 14.21 2.45 8.79
N CYS A 206 14.05 3.77 8.73
CA CYS A 206 12.75 4.42 8.67
C CYS A 206 12.74 5.57 7.67
N GLY A 207 11.61 5.76 6.98
CA GLY A 207 11.35 6.95 6.18
C GLY A 207 9.87 7.32 6.18
N VAL A 208 9.54 8.57 6.49
CA VAL A 208 8.17 9.09 6.32
C VAL A 208 7.87 9.19 4.82
N VAL A 209 6.67 8.79 4.43
CA VAL A 209 6.17 8.81 3.06
C VAL A 209 5.71 10.23 2.71
N GLU A 210 6.35 10.80 1.71
CA GLU A 210 6.07 12.13 1.18
C GLU A 210 5.51 12.03 -0.24
N ALA A 211 4.55 12.87 -0.58
CA ALA A 211 4.05 12.96 -1.95
C ALA A 211 5.18 13.42 -2.89
N THR A 212 5.26 12.81 -4.07
CA THR A 212 6.05 13.34 -5.18
C THR A 212 5.08 13.97 -6.16
N GLY A 213 5.16 15.30 -6.28
CA GLY A 213 4.27 16.07 -7.15
C GLY A 213 4.52 15.87 -8.63
#